data_AF-A0ABD0R0Q9-F1
#
_entry.id   AF-A0ABD0R0Q9-F1
#
_cell.length_a   1.000
_cell.length_b   1.000
_cell.length_c   1.000
_cell.angle_alpha   90.00
_cell.angle_beta   90.00
_cell.angle_gamma   90.00
#
_symmetry.space_group_name_H-M   'P 1'
#
loop_
_entity.id
_entity.type
_entity.pdbx_description
1 polymer ?
#
loop_
_entity_poly.entity_id
_entity_poly.type
_entity_poly.pdbx_seq_one_letter_code
_entity_poly.pdbx_strand_id
1 'polypeptide(L)'
;MVLKKGMGAYKKDGSLLNVQTVKRDVNEHLVKAIHTYTSYPSGIQVASVAEALIQKYPCLKELGSFSGFYGWQMSLKYKMADYRRRLSKFGFPEVACNTLQKKNPEDRKLAKNVKKPRKAEVNYLPPYPAGENQDSLDQERVQLLTEVKKRDNAVVVKEKMSKTFAFRRHEVVELCPTVAEFKDRWPALFDILQ
;
A
#
# COMPACT_ATOMS: atom_id res chain seq x y z
N MET A 1 -11.44 19.79 -18.55
CA MET A 1 -12.13 20.96 -19.15
C MET A 1 -13.30 21.46 -18.28
N VAL A 2 -14.14 20.57 -17.74
CA VAL A 2 -15.33 20.91 -16.92
C VAL A 2 -14.99 21.69 -15.65
N LEU A 3 -14.01 21.25 -14.85
CA LEU A 3 -13.61 21.96 -13.62
C LEU A 3 -13.10 23.38 -13.87
N LYS A 4 -12.38 23.62 -14.98
CA LYS A 4 -11.91 24.96 -15.34
C LYS A 4 -13.08 25.90 -15.66
N LYS A 5 -14.10 25.41 -16.38
CA LYS A 5 -15.33 26.16 -16.65
C LYS A 5 -16.11 26.44 -15.37
N GLY A 6 -16.29 25.43 -14.51
CA GLY A 6 -16.96 25.58 -13.22
C GLY A 6 -16.28 26.59 -12.30
N MET A 7 -14.95 26.58 -12.23
CA MET A 7 -14.19 27.59 -11.50
C MET A 7 -14.31 28.99 -12.08
N GLY A 8 -14.44 29.11 -13.41
CA GLY A 8 -14.72 30.39 -14.07
C GLY A 8 -16.07 30.97 -13.66
N ALA A 9 -17.12 30.15 -13.67
CA ALA A 9 -18.46 30.54 -13.20
C ALA A 9 -18.43 30.93 -11.71
N TYR A 10 -17.84 30.08 -10.86
CA TYR A 10 -17.70 30.36 -9.44
C TYR A 10 -17.00 31.70 -9.15
N LYS A 11 -15.94 32.05 -9.90
CA LYS A 11 -15.26 33.34 -9.74
C LYS A 11 -16.12 34.53 -10.18
N LYS A 12 -17.07 34.32 -11.10
CA LYS A 12 -17.92 35.38 -11.65
C LYS A 12 -19.09 35.70 -10.73
N ASP A 13 -19.75 34.68 -10.19
CA ASP A 13 -21.02 34.84 -9.45
C ASP A 13 -21.19 33.89 -8.26
N GLY A 14 -20.17 33.10 -7.92
CA GLY A 14 -20.24 32.09 -6.85
C GLY A 14 -20.97 30.80 -7.24
N SER A 15 -21.34 30.62 -8.50
CA SER A 15 -22.06 29.43 -8.96
C SER A 15 -21.30 28.14 -8.67
N LEU A 16 -22.01 27.20 -8.06
CA LEU A 16 -21.52 25.85 -7.80
C LEU A 16 -21.75 24.95 -9.02
N LEU A 17 -20.80 24.04 -9.24
CA LEU A 17 -20.88 23.05 -10.29
C LEU A 17 -21.75 21.87 -9.84
N ASN A 18 -22.53 21.30 -10.76
CA ASN A 18 -23.26 20.06 -10.48
C ASN A 18 -22.28 18.91 -10.25
N VAL A 19 -22.04 18.61 -8.97
CA VAL A 19 -21.10 17.60 -8.50
C VAL A 19 -21.35 16.24 -9.14
N GLN A 20 -22.60 15.83 -9.36
CA GLN A 20 -22.92 14.49 -9.89
C GLN A 20 -22.30 14.21 -11.26
N THR A 21 -22.12 15.26 -12.08
CA THR A 21 -21.53 15.13 -13.42
C THR A 21 -20.03 14.84 -13.41
N VAL A 22 -19.32 15.22 -12.34
CA VAL A 22 -17.85 15.11 -12.24
C VAL A 22 -17.38 14.18 -11.13
N LYS A 23 -18.26 13.81 -10.20
CA LYS A 23 -17.93 13.09 -8.97
C LYS A 23 -17.17 11.79 -9.24
N ARG A 24 -17.66 11.00 -10.20
CA ARG A 24 -17.03 9.71 -10.57
C ARG A 24 -15.59 9.90 -11.03
N ASP A 25 -15.37 10.81 -11.96
CA ASP A 25 -14.08 10.97 -12.62
C ASP A 25 -13.07 11.64 -11.69
N VAL A 26 -13.50 12.63 -10.89
CA VAL A 26 -12.67 13.24 -9.83
C VAL A 26 -12.25 12.19 -8.81
N ASN A 27 -13.19 11.37 -8.32
CA ASN A 27 -12.89 10.31 -7.37
C ASN A 27 -11.94 9.26 -7.96
N GLU A 28 -12.07 8.87 -9.23
CA GLU A 28 -11.15 7.91 -9.86
C GLU A 28 -9.72 8.45 -9.91
N HIS A 29 -9.53 9.73 -10.24
CA HIS A 29 -8.20 10.35 -10.23
C HIS A 29 -7.62 10.48 -8.82
N LEU A 30 -8.43 10.94 -7.85
CA LEU A 30 -8.00 11.08 -6.47
C LEU A 30 -7.63 9.74 -5.85
N VAL A 31 -8.40 8.68 -6.10
CA VAL A 31 -8.10 7.35 -5.57
C VAL A 31 -6.78 6.80 -6.12
N LYS A 32 -6.51 6.97 -7.42
CA LYS A 32 -5.22 6.61 -8.00
C LYS A 32 -4.08 7.38 -7.36
N ALA A 33 -4.25 8.69 -7.17
CA ALA A 33 -3.25 9.54 -6.53
C ALA A 33 -3.05 9.20 -5.03
N ILE A 34 -4.09 8.86 -4.29
CA ILE A 34 -3.95 8.42 -2.88
C ILE A 34 -3.20 7.08 -2.83
N HIS A 35 -3.53 6.16 -3.74
CA HIS A 35 -2.95 4.83 -3.77
C HIS A 35 -1.43 4.83 -4.01
N THR A 36 -0.88 5.83 -4.71
CA THR A 36 0.58 5.95 -4.84
C THR A 36 1.29 6.17 -3.51
N TYR A 37 0.58 6.67 -2.48
CA TYR A 37 1.10 6.85 -1.14
C TYR A 37 0.67 5.72 -0.19
N THR A 38 -0.57 5.25 -0.28
CA THR A 38 -1.06 4.14 0.55
C THR A 38 -2.33 3.49 -0.01
N SER A 39 -2.40 2.16 0.05
CA SER A 39 -3.63 1.42 -0.24
C SER A 39 -4.71 1.60 0.84
N TYR A 40 -4.32 1.93 2.07
CA TYR A 40 -5.20 1.96 3.25
C TYR A 40 -5.21 3.34 3.93
N PRO A 41 -5.70 4.39 3.26
CA PRO A 41 -5.79 5.71 3.88
C PRO A 41 -6.75 5.67 5.07
N SER A 42 -6.33 6.30 6.16
CA SER A 42 -7.16 6.51 7.34
C SER A 42 -8.30 7.49 7.07
N GLY A 43 -9.32 7.49 7.93
CA GLY A 43 -10.45 8.42 7.80
C GLY A 43 -10.02 9.90 7.81
N ILE A 44 -8.98 10.23 8.58
CA ILE A 44 -8.40 11.58 8.65
C ILE A 44 -7.72 11.94 7.33
N GLN A 45 -6.90 11.05 6.77
CA GLN A 45 -6.24 11.28 5.47
C GLN A 45 -7.26 11.47 4.34
N VAL A 46 -8.33 10.66 4.32
CA VAL A 46 -9.42 10.84 3.35
C VAL A 46 -10.13 12.18 3.53
N ALA A 47 -10.35 12.62 4.78
CA ALA A 47 -10.95 13.92 5.07
C ALA A 47 -10.05 15.07 4.57
N SER A 48 -8.74 15.03 4.84
CA SER A 48 -7.79 16.04 4.39
C SER A 48 -7.74 16.16 2.86
N VAL A 49 -7.84 15.05 2.12
CA VAL A 49 -7.91 15.09 0.66
C VAL A 49 -9.22 15.72 0.17
N ALA A 50 -10.35 15.37 0.80
CA ALA A 50 -11.64 15.96 0.46
C ALA A 50 -11.68 17.47 0.75
N GLU A 51 -11.11 17.89 1.87
CA GLU A 51 -10.97 19.30 2.23
C GLU A 51 -10.09 20.04 1.22
N ALA A 52 -8.89 19.52 0.92
CA ALA A 52 -7.97 20.11 -0.05
C ALA A 52 -8.60 20.22 -1.46
N LEU A 53 -9.43 19.24 -1.85
CA LEU A 53 -10.19 19.29 -3.10
C LEU A 53 -11.11 20.51 -3.13
N ILE A 54 -11.88 20.76 -2.06
CA ILE A 54 -12.80 21.89 -1.99
C ILE A 54 -12.06 23.22 -1.85
N GLN A 55 -10.98 23.28 -1.09
CA GLN A 55 -10.16 24.50 -1.00
C GLN A 55 -9.59 24.90 -2.37
N LYS A 56 -9.13 23.92 -3.15
CA LYS A 56 -8.59 24.15 -4.50
C LYS A 56 -9.68 24.42 -5.53
N TYR A 57 -10.83 23.77 -5.39
CA TYR A 57 -11.98 23.90 -6.29
C TYR A 57 -13.27 24.18 -5.50
N PRO A 58 -13.46 25.42 -4.99
CA PRO A 58 -14.65 25.78 -4.21
C PRO A 58 -15.97 25.58 -4.98
N CYS A 59 -15.93 25.62 -6.32
CA CYS A 59 -17.07 25.30 -7.17
C CYS A 59 -17.62 23.87 -6.98
N LEU A 60 -16.90 22.97 -6.31
CA LEU A 60 -17.31 21.59 -6.01
C LEU A 60 -17.98 21.43 -4.64
N LYS A 61 -18.13 22.51 -3.87
CA LYS A 61 -18.71 22.45 -2.52
C LYS A 61 -20.14 21.91 -2.57
N GLU A 62 -20.47 20.94 -1.73
CA GLU A 62 -21.83 20.41 -1.64
C GLU A 62 -22.72 21.33 -0.78
N LEU A 63 -23.88 21.72 -1.31
CA LEU A 63 -24.88 22.49 -0.57
C LEU A 63 -25.50 21.63 0.54
N GLY A 64 -25.77 22.24 1.70
CA GLY A 64 -26.38 21.56 2.85
C GLY A 64 -25.43 20.73 3.72
N SER A 65 -24.14 20.63 3.36
CA SER A 65 -23.12 20.07 4.24
C SER A 65 -22.47 21.18 5.06
N PHE A 66 -22.38 21.01 6.39
CA PHE A 66 -21.73 21.96 7.29
C PHE A 66 -20.28 22.29 6.86
N SER A 67 -19.52 21.27 6.47
CA SER A 67 -18.14 21.44 5.99
C SER A 67 -18.02 21.63 4.48
N GLY A 68 -19.06 21.27 3.71
CA GLY A 68 -19.06 21.35 2.24
C GLY A 68 -18.25 20.26 1.53
N PHE A 69 -17.49 19.43 2.27
CA PHE A 69 -16.67 18.34 1.74
C PHE A 69 -17.08 16.95 2.25
N TYR A 70 -18.06 16.84 3.15
CA TYR A 70 -18.40 15.57 3.80
C TYR A 70 -18.84 14.47 2.81
N GLY A 71 -19.69 14.79 1.82
CA GLY A 71 -20.09 13.78 0.83
C GLY A 71 -18.97 13.42 -0.15
N TRP A 72 -17.98 14.30 -0.36
CA TRP A 72 -16.73 13.96 -1.03
C TRP A 72 -15.92 12.97 -0.21
N GLN A 73 -15.72 13.23 1.08
CA GLN A 73 -15.04 12.32 2.01
C GLN A 73 -15.68 10.91 2.01
N MET A 74 -17.01 10.84 2.12
CA MET A 74 -17.71 9.55 2.10
C MET A 74 -17.55 8.84 0.76
N SER A 75 -17.71 9.56 -0.36
CA SER A 75 -17.56 8.97 -1.69
C SER A 75 -16.14 8.46 -1.95
N LEU A 76 -15.11 9.18 -1.49
CA LEU A 76 -13.72 8.75 -1.56
C LEU A 76 -13.46 7.50 -0.72
N LYS A 77 -14.03 7.44 0.50
CA LYS A 77 -13.91 6.25 1.37
C LYS A 77 -14.45 5.00 0.69
N TYR A 78 -15.64 5.08 0.08
CA TYR A 78 -16.23 3.96 -0.67
C TYR A 78 -15.42 3.63 -1.92
N LYS A 79 -14.99 4.64 -2.68
CA LYS A 79 -14.23 4.44 -3.91
C LYS A 79 -12.85 3.82 -3.65
N MET A 80 -12.17 4.20 -2.57
CA MET A 80 -10.93 3.54 -2.13
C MET A 80 -11.16 2.06 -1.79
N ALA A 81 -12.27 1.72 -1.13
CA ALA A 81 -12.60 0.34 -0.80
C ALA A 81 -12.89 -0.51 -2.05
N ASP A 82 -13.62 0.05 -3.02
CA ASP A 82 -13.84 -0.58 -4.32
C ASP A 82 -12.51 -0.78 -5.08
N TYR A 83 -11.68 0.26 -5.13
CA TYR A 83 -10.39 0.21 -5.82
C TYR A 83 -9.45 -0.85 -5.25
N ARG A 84 -9.34 -0.95 -3.92
CA ARG A 84 -8.61 -2.04 -3.25
C ARG A 84 -9.14 -3.42 -3.65
N ARG A 85 -10.47 -3.59 -3.69
CA ARG A 85 -11.11 -4.85 -4.09
C ARG A 85 -10.81 -5.21 -5.55
N ARG A 86 -10.72 -4.21 -6.43
CA ARG A 86 -10.30 -4.43 -7.84
C ARG A 86 -8.83 -4.84 -7.89
N LEU A 87 -7.94 -4.13 -7.21
CA LEU A 87 -6.51 -4.44 -7.17
C LEU A 87 -6.20 -5.82 -6.59
N SER A 88 -6.96 -6.27 -5.58
CA SER A 88 -6.76 -7.61 -5.01
C SER A 88 -7.02 -8.72 -6.02
N LYS A 89 -7.95 -8.53 -6.98
CA LYS A 89 -8.17 -9.47 -8.09
C LYS A 89 -7.00 -9.53 -9.07
N PHE A 90 -6.24 -8.45 -9.21
CA PHE A 90 -5.04 -8.38 -10.05
C PHE A 90 -3.77 -8.88 -9.33
N GLY A 91 -3.90 -9.40 -8.10
CA GLY A 91 -2.81 -10.06 -7.41
C GLY A 91 -1.80 -9.14 -6.71
N PHE A 92 -2.07 -7.83 -6.60
CA PHE A 92 -1.20 -6.88 -5.89
C PHE A 92 -0.95 -7.35 -4.44
N PRO A 93 0.30 -7.66 -4.04
CA PRO A 93 0.59 -8.29 -2.76
C PRO A 93 0.01 -7.51 -1.56
N GLU A 94 0.19 -6.18 -1.52
CA GLU A 94 -0.27 -5.31 -0.42
C GLU A 94 -1.78 -5.46 -0.10
N VAL A 95 -2.60 -5.75 -1.12
CA VAL A 95 -4.06 -5.89 -0.97
C VAL A 95 -4.55 -7.35 -1.08
N ALA A 96 -3.78 -8.22 -1.74
CA ALA A 96 -4.14 -9.61 -1.98
C ALA A 96 -3.89 -10.49 -0.75
N CYS A 97 -2.93 -10.17 0.11
CA CYS A 97 -2.65 -10.92 1.34
C CYS A 97 -3.85 -11.03 2.28
N ASN A 98 -4.74 -10.04 2.21
CA ASN A 98 -5.96 -9.99 3.01
C ASN A 98 -7.15 -10.73 2.39
N THR A 99 -6.99 -11.32 1.19
CA THR A 99 -8.07 -12.08 0.55
C THR A 99 -8.10 -13.53 1.04
N LEU A 100 -9.29 -13.99 1.46
CA LEU A 100 -9.52 -15.37 1.92
C LEU A 100 -9.19 -16.44 0.86
N GLN A 101 -9.09 -16.03 -0.42
CA GLN A 101 -8.83 -16.93 -1.54
C GLN A 101 -7.37 -17.39 -1.62
N LYS A 102 -6.41 -16.62 -1.07
CA LYS A 102 -4.97 -16.99 -1.05
C LYS A 102 -4.53 -17.70 0.23
N LYS A 103 -5.42 -17.91 1.20
CA LYS A 103 -5.10 -18.68 2.42
C LYS A 103 -5.07 -20.18 2.10
N ASN A 104 -4.15 -20.91 2.72
CA ASN A 104 -4.09 -22.36 2.68
C ASN A 104 -5.47 -22.95 3.07
N PRO A 105 -5.97 -24.03 2.44
CA PRO A 105 -7.32 -24.55 2.72
C PRO A 105 -7.56 -24.87 4.21
N GLU A 106 -6.53 -25.32 4.92
CA GLU A 106 -6.55 -25.57 6.36
C GLU A 106 -6.73 -24.31 7.23
N ASP A 107 -6.31 -23.14 6.71
CA ASP A 107 -6.37 -21.83 7.38
C ASP A 107 -7.62 -21.02 7.00
N ARG A 108 -8.55 -21.60 6.25
CA ARG A 108 -9.79 -20.96 5.78
C ARG A 108 -10.87 -20.84 6.88
N LYS A 109 -10.48 -20.63 8.14
CA LYS A 109 -11.43 -20.36 9.24
C LYS A 109 -11.65 -18.85 9.39
N LEU A 110 -12.92 -18.44 9.35
CA LEU A 110 -13.39 -17.05 9.30
C LEU A 110 -12.88 -16.12 10.43
N ALA A 111 -12.33 -16.64 11.53
CA ALA A 111 -12.12 -15.82 12.72
C ALA A 111 -11.04 -16.32 13.71
N LYS A 112 -10.08 -17.16 13.30
CA LYS A 112 -8.92 -17.43 14.16
C LYS A 112 -7.76 -16.53 13.72
N ASN A 113 -7.53 -15.47 14.50
CA ASN A 113 -6.41 -14.51 14.42
C ASN A 113 -6.59 -13.25 13.56
N VAL A 114 -7.80 -12.82 13.20
CA VAL A 114 -7.98 -11.44 12.72
C VAL A 114 -8.01 -10.47 13.91
N LYS A 115 -6.84 -10.25 14.54
CA LYS A 115 -6.61 -8.93 15.15
C LYS A 115 -6.81 -7.95 14.00
N LYS A 116 -7.82 -7.06 14.11
CA LYS A 116 -8.02 -5.98 13.13
C LYS A 116 -6.65 -5.39 12.77
N PRO A 117 -6.30 -5.23 11.47
CA PRO A 117 -5.00 -4.72 11.06
C PRO A 117 -4.66 -3.42 11.80
N ARG A 118 -3.82 -3.50 12.83
CA ARG A 118 -3.18 -2.32 13.41
C ARG A 118 -2.03 -2.06 12.46
N LYS A 119 -2.11 -1.02 11.62
CA LYS A 119 -1.06 -0.25 10.88
C LYS A 119 0.28 -0.91 10.43
N ALA A 120 0.81 -1.90 11.13
CA ALA A 120 2.00 -2.69 10.85
C ALA A 120 1.90 -3.63 9.64
N GLU A 121 0.73 -3.81 9.01
CA GLU A 121 0.60 -4.60 7.77
C GLU A 121 1.04 -3.85 6.50
N VAL A 122 1.34 -2.54 6.58
CA VAL A 122 1.82 -1.76 5.42
C VAL A 122 3.19 -2.28 4.91
N ASN A 123 3.92 -3.07 5.71
CA ASN A 123 5.14 -3.79 5.32
C ASN A 123 4.97 -5.32 5.44
N TYR A 124 3.76 -5.86 5.23
CA TYR A 124 3.58 -7.31 5.31
C TYR A 124 4.46 -8.04 4.28
N LEU A 125 4.42 -7.58 3.02
CA LEU A 125 5.22 -8.07 1.91
C LEU A 125 5.67 -6.88 1.04
N PRO A 126 6.88 -6.34 1.26
CA PRO A 126 7.41 -5.26 0.45
C PRO A 126 7.65 -5.75 -1.00
N PRO A 127 7.38 -4.93 -2.02
CA PRO A 127 7.72 -5.28 -3.39
C PRO A 127 9.24 -5.43 -3.54
N TYR A 128 9.67 -6.22 -4.53
CA TYR A 128 11.08 -6.28 -4.88
C TYR A 128 11.59 -4.91 -5.36
N PRO A 129 12.87 -4.58 -5.08
CA PRO A 129 13.47 -3.36 -5.58
C PRO A 129 13.34 -3.26 -7.11
N ALA A 130 13.30 -2.04 -7.64
CA ALA A 130 13.17 -1.83 -9.08
C ALA A 130 14.31 -2.51 -9.85
N GLY A 131 13.98 -3.35 -10.83
CA GLY A 131 14.93 -4.11 -11.63
C GLY A 131 15.37 -5.44 -11.02
N GLU A 132 14.96 -5.75 -9.79
CA GLU A 132 15.25 -7.03 -9.14
C GLU A 132 14.07 -8.00 -9.30
N ASN A 133 14.37 -9.28 -9.44
CA ASN A 133 13.41 -10.37 -9.45
C ASN A 133 13.83 -11.45 -8.43
N GLN A 134 13.05 -12.52 -8.33
CA GLN A 134 13.34 -13.58 -7.37
C GLN A 134 14.71 -14.22 -7.61
N ASP A 135 15.09 -14.45 -8.86
CA ASP A 135 16.33 -15.11 -9.22
C ASP A 135 17.55 -14.23 -8.91
N SER A 136 17.48 -12.93 -9.21
CA SER A 136 18.55 -11.99 -8.89
C SER A 136 18.75 -11.82 -7.38
N LEU A 137 17.66 -11.80 -6.61
CA LEU A 137 17.72 -11.75 -5.15
C LEU A 137 18.20 -13.07 -4.53
N ASP A 138 17.93 -14.22 -5.15
CA ASP A 138 18.50 -15.50 -4.71
C ASP A 138 20.01 -15.59 -5.00
N GLN A 139 20.48 -15.03 -6.11
CA GLN A 139 21.92 -14.90 -6.38
C GLN A 139 22.62 -14.05 -5.30
N GLU A 140 22.01 -12.92 -4.90
CA GLU A 140 22.50 -12.09 -3.80
C GLU A 140 22.54 -12.85 -2.47
N ARG A 141 21.54 -13.68 -2.19
CA ARG A 141 21.53 -14.58 -1.02
C ARG A 141 22.67 -15.60 -1.08
N VAL A 142 22.93 -16.22 -2.23
CA VAL A 142 24.04 -17.17 -2.38
C VAL A 142 25.38 -16.49 -2.10
N GLN A 143 25.58 -15.28 -2.63
CA GLN A 143 26.79 -14.50 -2.34
C GLN A 143 26.92 -14.18 -0.85
N LEU A 144 25.81 -13.80 -0.19
CA LEU A 144 25.78 -13.53 1.24
C LEU A 144 26.31 -14.70 2.08
N LEU A 145 26.05 -15.96 1.71
CA LEU A 145 26.57 -17.14 2.42
C LEU A 145 28.10 -17.20 2.47
N THR A 146 28.76 -16.60 1.48
CA THR A 146 30.21 -16.49 1.42
C THR A 146 30.70 -15.24 2.13
N GLU A 147 30.02 -14.11 1.95
CA GLU A 147 30.37 -12.84 2.59
C GLU A 147 30.33 -12.90 4.13
N VAL A 148 29.39 -13.65 4.71
CA VAL A 148 29.27 -13.82 6.17
C VAL A 148 30.47 -14.53 6.78
N LYS A 149 31.16 -15.38 6.01
CA LYS A 149 32.33 -16.13 6.48
C LYS A 149 33.64 -15.33 6.42
N LYS A 150 33.63 -14.14 5.80
CA LYS A 150 34.82 -13.30 5.67
C LYS A 150 35.03 -12.45 6.92
N ARG A 151 36.29 -12.33 7.34
CA ARG A 151 36.69 -11.43 8.43
C ARG A 151 36.46 -9.96 8.03
N ASP A 152 36.04 -9.13 8.98
CA ASP A 152 35.86 -7.68 8.86
C ASP A 152 34.91 -7.22 7.73
N ASN A 153 33.92 -8.06 7.39
CA ASN A 153 33.05 -7.84 6.23
C ASN A 153 31.63 -7.36 6.58
N ALA A 154 31.43 -6.85 7.80
CA ALA A 154 30.13 -6.49 8.34
C ALA A 154 29.35 -5.46 7.49
N VAL A 155 30.06 -4.52 6.84
CA VAL A 155 29.44 -3.50 5.98
C VAL A 155 28.80 -4.14 4.75
N VAL A 156 29.53 -5.01 4.04
CA VAL A 156 29.03 -5.72 2.86
C VAL A 156 27.88 -6.65 3.22
N VAL A 157 28.00 -7.37 4.33
CA VAL A 157 26.93 -8.23 4.86
C VAL A 157 25.68 -7.39 5.13
N LYS A 158 25.81 -6.23 5.78
CA LYS A 158 24.68 -5.34 6.06
C LYS A 158 24.02 -4.84 4.78
N GLU A 159 24.79 -4.43 3.78
CA GLU A 159 24.26 -3.96 2.49
C GLU A 159 23.52 -5.06 1.74
N LYS A 160 24.11 -6.25 1.63
CA LYS A 160 23.47 -7.41 1.01
C LYS A 160 22.22 -7.83 1.76
N MET A 161 22.26 -7.78 3.10
CA MET A 161 21.09 -8.00 3.94
C MET A 161 20.00 -6.99 3.63
N SER A 162 20.29 -5.70 3.55
CA SER A 162 19.32 -4.67 3.18
C SER A 162 18.72 -4.92 1.79
N LYS A 163 19.55 -5.25 0.79
CA LYS A 163 19.11 -5.53 -0.58
C LYS A 163 18.13 -6.71 -0.67
N THR A 164 18.39 -7.76 0.11
CA THR A 164 17.62 -9.01 0.11
C THR A 164 16.43 -9.02 1.09
N PHE A 165 16.13 -7.88 1.75
CA PHE A 165 15.06 -7.80 2.74
C PHE A 165 13.69 -8.24 2.19
N ALA A 166 13.33 -7.80 0.98
CA ALA A 166 12.04 -8.15 0.40
C ALA A 166 11.93 -9.65 0.12
N PHE A 167 12.98 -10.25 -0.45
CA PHE A 167 13.03 -11.70 -0.72
C PHE A 167 12.91 -12.53 0.56
N ARG A 168 13.68 -12.18 1.61
CA ARG A 168 13.53 -12.79 2.94
C ARG A 168 12.11 -12.72 3.47
N ARG A 169 11.47 -11.56 3.33
CA ARG A 169 10.12 -11.34 3.85
C ARG A 169 9.10 -12.21 3.13
N HIS A 170 9.22 -12.33 1.81
CA HIS A 170 8.44 -13.26 1.00
C HIS A 170 8.63 -14.71 1.47
N GLU A 171 9.88 -15.15 1.66
CA GLU A 171 10.19 -16.51 2.13
C GLU A 171 9.51 -16.84 3.47
N VAL A 172 9.66 -15.97 4.49
CA VAL A 172 9.06 -16.17 5.82
C VAL A 172 7.54 -16.23 5.78
N VAL A 173 6.92 -15.41 4.94
CA VAL A 173 5.46 -15.21 4.92
C VAL A 173 4.76 -16.24 4.04
N GLU A 174 5.32 -16.55 2.87
CA GLU A 174 4.67 -17.40 1.86
C GLU A 174 5.03 -18.87 2.05
N LEU A 175 6.28 -19.18 2.43
CA LEU A 175 6.73 -20.56 2.60
C LEU A 175 6.65 -21.05 4.04
N CYS A 176 6.57 -20.14 5.02
CA CYS A 176 6.56 -20.47 6.44
C CYS A 176 7.62 -21.53 6.83
N PRO A 177 8.90 -21.33 6.46
CA PRO A 177 9.94 -22.34 6.70
C PRO A 177 10.12 -22.58 8.20
N THR A 178 10.64 -23.75 8.55
CA THR A 178 11.07 -24.00 9.92
C THR A 178 12.22 -23.07 10.31
N VAL A 179 12.43 -22.88 11.61
CA VAL A 179 13.55 -22.05 12.11
C VAL A 179 14.90 -22.60 11.63
N ALA A 180 15.05 -23.92 11.53
CA ALA A 180 16.27 -24.56 11.04
C ALA A 180 16.53 -24.21 9.57
N GLU A 181 15.55 -24.44 8.69
CA GLU A 181 15.66 -24.12 7.26
C GLU A 181 15.93 -22.63 7.02
N PHE A 182 15.24 -21.76 7.77
CA PHE A 182 15.41 -20.33 7.65
C PHE A 182 16.80 -19.86 8.11
N LYS A 183 17.33 -20.49 9.18
CA LYS A 183 18.69 -20.22 9.67
C LYS A 183 19.74 -20.63 8.64
N ASP A 184 19.58 -21.79 8.01
CA ASP A 184 20.52 -22.28 6.98
C ASP A 184 20.54 -21.36 5.75
N ARG A 185 19.39 -20.80 5.38
CA ARG A 185 19.28 -19.88 4.23
C ARG A 185 19.76 -18.47 4.55
N TRP A 186 19.64 -18.03 5.81
CA TRP A 186 19.95 -16.66 6.25
C TRP A 186 20.80 -16.60 7.53
N PRO A 187 22.02 -17.17 7.51
CA PRO A 187 22.87 -17.27 8.70
C PRO A 187 23.22 -15.89 9.30
N ALA A 188 23.36 -14.87 8.44
CA ALA A 188 23.63 -13.48 8.83
C ALA A 188 22.60 -12.87 9.82
N LEU A 189 21.39 -13.42 9.92
CA LEU A 189 20.39 -12.98 10.90
C LEU A 189 20.62 -13.52 12.31
N PHE A 190 21.34 -14.64 12.42
CA PHE A 190 21.54 -15.38 13.65
C PHE A 190 22.97 -15.24 14.17
N ASP A 191 23.92 -14.94 13.29
CA ASP A 191 25.31 -14.66 13.63
C ASP A 191 25.50 -13.17 13.94
N ILE A 192 24.88 -12.71 15.03
CA ILE A 192 25.19 -11.41 15.62
C ILE A 192 26.28 -11.67 16.68
N LEU A 193 27.54 -11.50 16.26
CA LEU A 193 28.77 -11.54 17.06
C LEU A 193 29.31 -12.95 17.41
N GLN A 194 30.38 -13.35 16.72
CA GLN A 194 31.56 -13.97 17.34
C GLN A 194 32.80 -13.18 16.94
#